data_AF-A0A0P1AMI2-F1
#
_entry.id   AF-A0A0P1AMI2-F1
#
_cell.length_a   1.000
_cell.length_b   1.000
_cell.length_c   1.000
_cell.angle_alpha   90.00
_cell.angle_beta   90.00
_cell.angle_gamma   90.00
#
_symmetry.space_group_name_H-M   'P 1'
#
loop_
_entity.id
_entity.type
_entity.pdbx_description
1 polymer ?
#
loop_
_entity_poly.entity_id
_entity_poly.type
_entity_poly.pdbx_seq_one_letter_code
_entity_poly.pdbx_strand_id
1 'polypeptide(L)'
;MRRKSSFKQERGAHLQLAQRHRKIVAGCFQGPTTFEPEFATPGVVGNISLSFTTSGPLGQYSRVTCQLPNHGWSLSTIPPPNVVIRLPSSDENEAPETMPRVQMTWNSTARIMEFTLLNESVIPAGTPIKLVVSGVGTPEKATPQSEAIVTTFEKVVTRKTVPPSTRGGQIIDGPSIFTIPKIVPGAISGARRWSPLNCCPGVVTDVELAFIVSGKVPPGGKLLVELPPHGWDMDEHPKVWLRTFMYPEKYLAAMWNCKQHTLEIIVDGDDTSIASKTNVVLTITNVTNPKNETILLIGDQLITAARLTTLSASGGVIDGPARIEVARITELRERDYILLTQVLDAGGADDLSVDGEGIAIDKVPELLRRAGLLLSDNLYETLVVPCFPVHTGLSLAADKEDKMPSISPLIKRLSREEVLNVFALVYAPAYKYGQKLRLACGRGQLEIVNELVSRGCNPNASDASGWSALHYTTDFGQLDVLNFLVEIASVQSESNEIRPVLLDLNARDGHGWTPLMCAAANGHIDIIQRLLQLGANILLSSSEGRSALHWAASRGMSAAVAVLMDAGADVNQVDHSGWTPLHCATIHGNTDCAAFLIDKGADITIRDKLNHVAHFYSNL
;
A
#
# COMPACT_ATOMS: atom_id res chain seq x y z
N MET A 1 15.55 57.93 -76.64
CA MET A 1 16.39 56.91 -77.31
C MET A 1 17.82 57.02 -76.82
N ARG A 2 18.45 55.94 -76.34
CA ARG A 2 19.85 55.56 -76.63
C ARG A 2 20.33 54.40 -75.75
N ARG A 3 20.87 53.37 -76.39
CA ARG A 3 21.41 52.13 -75.79
C ARG A 3 22.96 52.19 -75.77
N LYS A 4 23.50 51.93 -74.55
CA LYS A 4 24.51 50.94 -74.10
C LYS A 4 25.87 50.69 -74.81
N SER A 5 26.85 50.51 -73.89
CA SER A 5 28.02 49.60 -73.84
C SER A 5 29.32 50.09 -74.52
N SER A 6 30.54 49.86 -74.00
CA SER A 6 31.05 48.85 -73.05
C SER A 6 32.35 49.29 -72.34
N PHE A 7 32.59 48.83 -71.10
CA PHE A 7 33.90 48.84 -70.42
C PHE A 7 34.26 47.38 -70.09
N LYS A 8 35.37 46.88 -70.67
CA LYS A 8 35.98 45.58 -70.37
C LYS A 8 37.50 45.79 -70.27
N GLN A 9 38.08 45.98 -69.08
CA GLN A 9 39.50 45.61 -68.86
C GLN A 9 40.05 45.53 -67.41
N GLU A 10 39.25 45.32 -66.35
CA GLU A 10 39.83 45.23 -64.98
C GLU A 10 39.37 44.04 -64.11
N ARG A 11 38.52 43.13 -64.61
CA ARG A 11 38.02 42.00 -63.79
C ARG A 11 38.92 40.75 -63.72
N GLY A 12 40.09 40.76 -64.35
CA GLY A 12 40.98 39.59 -64.42
C GLY A 12 41.81 39.35 -63.16
N ALA A 13 42.21 40.39 -62.42
CA ALA A 13 43.14 40.27 -61.29
C ALA A 13 42.45 39.93 -59.95
N HIS A 14 41.17 40.26 -59.80
CA HIS A 14 40.42 39.98 -58.57
C HIS A 14 39.92 38.53 -58.44
N LEU A 15 39.89 37.76 -59.53
CA LEU A 15 39.42 36.37 -59.53
C LEU A 15 40.46 35.37 -59.00
N GLN A 16 41.75 35.67 -59.05
CA GLN A 16 42.80 34.82 -58.46
C GLN A 16 42.90 34.96 -56.93
N LEU A 17 42.46 36.08 -56.35
CA LEU A 17 42.40 36.28 -54.90
C LEU A 17 41.12 35.68 -54.26
N ALA A 18 40.06 35.45 -55.05
CA ALA A 18 38.82 34.87 -54.57
C ALA A 18 38.85 33.33 -54.41
N GLN A 19 39.84 32.62 -54.99
CA GLN A 19 39.96 31.16 -54.91
C GLN A 19 40.59 30.63 -53.60
N ARG A 20 40.92 31.51 -52.62
CA ARG A 20 41.49 31.09 -51.32
C ARG A 20 40.49 30.96 -50.17
N HIS A 21 39.22 31.28 -50.38
CA HIS A 21 38.19 31.03 -49.36
C HIS A 21 37.52 29.69 -49.68
N ARG A 22 38.08 28.59 -49.16
CA ARG A 22 37.32 27.34 -49.00
C ARG A 22 36.02 27.74 -48.29
N LYS A 23 34.89 27.60 -48.97
CA LYS A 23 33.57 27.68 -48.36
C LYS A 23 33.50 26.48 -47.42
N ILE A 24 33.84 26.68 -46.15
CA ILE A 24 33.81 25.62 -45.14
C ILE A 24 32.33 25.37 -44.87
N VAL A 25 31.80 24.33 -45.52
CA VAL A 25 30.46 23.84 -45.28
C VAL A 25 30.55 23.06 -43.98
N ALA A 26 29.82 23.51 -42.95
CA ALA A 26 29.66 22.74 -41.72
C ALA A 26 29.13 21.33 -42.07
N GLY A 27 29.68 20.32 -41.44
CA GLY A 27 29.20 18.95 -41.59
C GLY A 27 27.80 18.75 -41.00
N CYS A 28 27.27 17.56 -41.21
CA CYS A 28 26.03 17.12 -40.61
C CYS A 28 26.31 15.95 -39.66
N PHE A 29 25.61 15.94 -38.52
CA PHE A 29 25.64 14.79 -37.63
C PHE A 29 25.18 13.52 -38.35
N GLN A 30 25.85 12.41 -38.08
CA GLN A 30 25.48 11.08 -38.59
C GLN A 30 24.91 10.21 -37.43
N GLY A 31 24.04 9.26 -37.77
CA GLY A 31 23.41 8.38 -36.78
C GLY A 31 22.19 9.00 -36.07
N PRO A 32 21.72 8.40 -34.97
CA PRO A 32 20.51 8.84 -34.27
C PRO A 32 20.74 10.20 -33.62
N THR A 33 19.88 11.19 -33.90
CA THR A 33 19.89 12.52 -33.27
C THR A 33 18.79 12.63 -32.20
N THR A 34 18.77 11.65 -31.30
CA THR A 34 17.76 11.52 -30.24
C THR A 34 18.28 12.04 -28.92
N PHE A 35 17.44 12.79 -28.23
CA PHE A 35 17.63 13.19 -26.84
C PHE A 35 16.80 12.24 -25.98
N GLU A 36 17.45 11.32 -25.27
CA GLU A 36 16.77 10.26 -24.52
C GLU A 36 16.82 10.57 -23.02
N PRO A 37 15.74 11.14 -22.44
CA PRO A 37 15.62 11.21 -21.00
C PRO A 37 15.34 9.80 -20.47
N GLU A 38 15.95 9.47 -19.34
CA GLU A 38 15.69 8.21 -18.62
C GLU A 38 14.23 8.11 -18.13
N PHE A 39 13.53 9.26 -18.05
CA PHE A 39 12.16 9.37 -17.55
C PHE A 39 11.31 10.26 -18.46
N ALA A 40 10.04 9.89 -18.66
CA ALA A 40 9.08 10.64 -19.48
C ALA A 40 8.08 11.45 -18.65
N THR A 41 8.32 11.61 -17.34
CA THR A 41 7.38 12.20 -16.38
C THR A 41 7.76 13.64 -16.01
N PRO A 42 6.79 14.56 -15.84
CA PRO A 42 7.06 15.93 -15.37
C PRO A 42 7.66 15.99 -13.96
N GLY A 43 8.52 16.98 -13.71
CA GLY A 43 9.07 17.28 -12.38
C GLY A 43 10.03 16.23 -11.81
N VAL A 44 10.57 15.34 -12.65
CA VAL A 44 11.52 14.30 -12.24
C VAL A 44 12.95 14.74 -12.57
N VAL A 45 13.87 14.45 -11.68
CA VAL A 45 15.31 14.62 -11.92
C VAL A 45 15.90 13.28 -12.34
N GLY A 46 16.63 13.26 -13.45
CA GLY A 46 17.19 12.02 -13.98
C GLY A 46 18.39 12.23 -14.88
N ASN A 47 18.75 11.17 -15.60
CA ASN A 47 19.77 11.24 -16.62
C ASN A 47 19.15 11.59 -17.97
N ILE A 48 19.90 12.32 -18.79
CA ILE A 48 19.59 12.48 -20.20
C ILE A 48 20.80 12.10 -21.02
N SER A 49 20.54 11.37 -22.11
CA SER A 49 21.58 11.02 -23.05
C SER A 49 21.38 11.67 -24.42
N LEU A 50 22.47 12.22 -24.94
CA LEU A 50 22.59 12.78 -26.27
C LEU A 50 23.51 11.87 -27.07
N SER A 51 22.95 11.17 -28.06
CA SER A 51 23.70 10.29 -28.95
C SER A 51 23.91 11.00 -30.29
N PHE A 52 25.13 10.99 -30.83
CA PHE A 52 25.43 11.55 -32.15
C PHE A 52 26.78 11.07 -32.68
N THR A 53 27.00 11.22 -33.98
CA THR A 53 28.30 10.99 -34.64
C THR A 53 28.72 12.27 -35.34
N THR A 54 29.97 12.70 -35.15
CA THR A 54 30.51 13.90 -35.79
C THR A 54 31.17 13.58 -37.13
N SER A 55 31.05 14.49 -38.10
CA SER A 55 31.72 14.36 -39.41
C SER A 55 33.22 14.70 -39.35
N GLY A 56 33.64 15.43 -38.33
CA GLY A 56 35.03 15.79 -38.06
C GLY A 56 35.54 15.25 -36.71
N PRO A 57 36.87 15.19 -36.52
CA PRO A 57 37.48 14.74 -35.28
C PRO A 57 37.27 15.75 -34.14
N LEU A 58 37.12 15.26 -32.91
CA LEU A 58 37.00 16.09 -31.71
C LEU A 58 38.29 15.99 -30.88
N GLY A 59 39.03 17.10 -30.79
CA GLY A 59 40.27 17.18 -30.04
C GLY A 59 40.11 17.87 -28.69
N GLN A 60 41.24 18.08 -27.99
CA GLN A 60 41.28 18.82 -26.74
C GLN A 60 40.65 20.21 -26.89
N TYR A 61 39.73 20.56 -26.00
CA TYR A 61 38.96 21.81 -25.98
C TYR A 61 37.98 22.01 -27.15
N SER A 62 37.66 20.95 -27.91
CA SER A 62 36.46 20.97 -28.74
C SER A 62 35.22 21.15 -27.86
N ARG A 63 34.25 21.92 -28.36
CA ARG A 63 33.03 22.28 -27.62
C ARG A 63 31.80 21.69 -28.28
N VAL A 64 30.87 21.18 -27.49
CA VAL A 64 29.55 20.78 -27.95
C VAL A 64 28.53 21.61 -27.18
N THR A 65 27.67 22.33 -27.88
CA THR A 65 26.59 23.10 -27.26
C THR A 65 25.26 22.45 -27.58
N CYS A 66 24.42 22.25 -26.56
CA CYS A 66 23.05 21.78 -26.69
C CYS A 66 22.12 22.83 -26.06
N GLN A 67 21.33 23.49 -26.88
CA GLN A 67 20.33 24.47 -26.45
C GLN A 67 18.98 23.77 -26.27
N LEU A 68 18.44 23.84 -25.05
CA LEU A 68 17.14 23.27 -24.69
C LEU A 68 16.00 24.27 -24.97
N PRO A 69 14.77 23.79 -25.23
CA PRO A 69 13.62 24.64 -25.48
C PRO A 69 13.11 25.37 -24.22
N ASN A 70 12.30 26.40 -24.44
CA ASN A 70 11.70 27.24 -23.39
C ASN A 70 10.52 26.54 -22.67
N HIS A 71 10.78 25.39 -22.08
CA HIS A 71 9.76 24.57 -21.41
C HIS A 71 10.06 24.24 -19.95
N GLY A 72 11.05 24.89 -19.33
CA GLY A 72 11.29 24.73 -17.88
C GLY A 72 12.24 23.59 -17.49
N TRP A 73 13.03 23.08 -18.43
CA TRP A 73 14.17 22.22 -18.12
C TRP A 73 15.12 22.91 -17.15
N SER A 74 15.55 22.17 -16.13
CA SER A 74 16.43 22.68 -15.08
C SER A 74 17.61 21.75 -14.86
N LEU A 75 18.69 22.32 -14.36
CA LEU A 75 19.88 21.58 -13.96
C LEU A 75 20.43 22.29 -12.73
N SER A 76 20.65 21.55 -11.64
CA SER A 76 21.32 22.14 -10.48
C SER A 76 22.77 22.44 -10.85
N THR A 77 23.24 23.63 -10.50
CA THR A 77 24.65 24.00 -10.62
C THR A 77 25.46 23.57 -9.40
N ILE A 78 24.80 23.08 -8.34
CA ILE A 78 25.40 22.67 -7.07
C ILE A 78 24.73 21.37 -6.58
N PRO A 79 25.45 20.24 -6.47
CA PRO A 79 26.82 20.00 -6.97
C PRO A 79 26.89 20.10 -8.50
N PRO A 80 28.09 20.28 -9.10
CA PRO A 80 28.24 20.36 -10.55
C PRO A 80 27.66 19.10 -11.22
N PRO A 81 26.94 19.25 -12.34
CA PRO A 81 26.30 18.14 -13.03
C PRO A 81 27.34 17.11 -13.47
N ASN A 82 27.08 15.85 -13.14
CA ASN A 82 27.96 14.76 -13.55
C ASN A 82 27.72 14.46 -15.03
N VAL A 83 28.79 14.44 -15.83
CA VAL A 83 28.72 14.16 -17.27
C VAL A 83 29.74 13.11 -17.64
N VAL A 84 29.26 12.09 -18.36
CA VAL A 84 30.08 10.99 -18.85
C VAL A 84 29.97 10.90 -20.36
N ILE A 85 31.11 10.77 -21.03
CA ILE A 85 31.16 10.41 -22.45
C ILE A 85 31.33 8.90 -22.53
N ARG A 86 30.40 8.23 -23.20
CA ARG A 86 30.54 6.82 -23.55
C ARG A 86 30.83 6.70 -25.04
N LEU A 87 31.94 6.04 -25.35
CA LEU A 87 32.25 5.54 -26.69
C LEU A 87 31.76 4.09 -26.76
N PRO A 88 31.33 3.58 -27.93
CA PRO A 88 31.01 2.16 -28.08
C PRO A 88 32.27 1.35 -27.76
N SER A 89 32.25 0.59 -26.67
CA SER A 89 33.39 -0.24 -26.26
C SER A 89 33.51 -1.46 -27.17
N SER A 90 34.73 -1.71 -27.65
CA SER A 90 35.23 -3.05 -27.94
C SER A 90 35.20 -3.86 -26.63
N ASP A 91 34.44 -4.96 -26.61
CA ASP A 91 34.39 -6.06 -25.63
C ASP A 91 34.40 -5.73 -24.10
N GLU A 92 33.42 -6.29 -23.38
CA GLU A 92 33.20 -6.13 -21.93
C GLU A 92 34.33 -6.68 -21.01
N ASN A 93 35.52 -7.02 -21.53
CA ASN A 93 36.59 -7.69 -20.77
C ASN A 93 37.98 -7.02 -20.80
N GLU A 94 38.14 -5.83 -21.37
CA GLU A 94 39.40 -5.06 -21.23
C GLU A 94 39.24 -3.87 -20.28
N ALA A 95 40.20 -3.73 -19.36
CA ALA A 95 40.25 -2.63 -18.40
C ALA A 95 40.23 -1.27 -19.13
N PRO A 96 39.50 -0.25 -18.63
CA PRO A 96 39.22 0.94 -19.41
C PRO A 96 40.51 1.75 -19.65
N GLU A 97 40.95 1.82 -20.90
CA GLU A 97 41.71 2.99 -21.37
C GLU A 97 40.94 4.24 -20.93
N THR A 98 41.63 5.17 -20.28
CA THR A 98 41.05 6.32 -19.57
C THR A 98 39.87 6.94 -20.31
N MET A 99 38.66 6.78 -19.75
CA MET A 99 37.43 7.34 -20.33
C MET A 99 37.58 8.84 -20.61
N PRO A 100 36.99 9.35 -21.71
CA PRO A 100 37.11 10.76 -22.04
C PRO A 100 36.56 11.68 -20.96
N ARG A 101 37.40 12.58 -20.46
CA ARG A 101 37.04 13.63 -19.52
C ARG A 101 36.35 14.76 -20.26
N VAL A 102 35.20 15.16 -19.74
CA VAL A 102 34.42 16.29 -20.24
C VAL A 102 34.05 17.18 -19.07
N GLN A 103 34.14 18.48 -19.29
CA GLN A 103 33.61 19.48 -18.38
C GLN A 103 32.30 20.01 -18.95
N MET A 104 31.29 20.15 -18.10
CA MET A 104 30.02 20.74 -18.48
C MET A 104 29.79 22.05 -17.75
N THR A 105 29.27 23.05 -18.47
CA THR A 105 28.71 24.26 -17.89
C THR A 105 27.25 24.42 -18.32
N TRP A 106 26.40 24.87 -17.41
CA TRP A 106 24.99 25.17 -17.66
C TRP A 106 24.72 26.66 -17.54
N ASN A 107 24.21 27.27 -18.62
CA ASN A 107 23.71 28.63 -18.60
C ASN A 107 22.18 28.59 -18.48
N SER A 108 21.67 28.86 -17.29
CA SER A 108 20.23 28.84 -17.01
C SER A 108 19.45 29.89 -17.80
N THR A 109 20.02 31.07 -18.08
CA THR A 109 19.36 32.15 -18.83
C THR A 109 19.24 31.81 -20.32
N ALA A 110 20.33 31.29 -20.91
CA ALA A 110 20.36 30.91 -22.33
C ALA A 110 19.82 29.50 -22.59
N ARG A 111 19.65 28.68 -21.54
CA ARG A 111 19.27 27.26 -21.59
C ARG A 111 20.25 26.41 -22.41
N ILE A 112 21.53 26.75 -22.32
CA ILE A 112 22.59 26.09 -23.08
C ILE A 112 23.41 25.21 -22.13
N MET A 113 23.43 23.92 -22.46
CA MET A 113 24.42 22.97 -21.97
C MET A 113 25.65 23.05 -22.86
N GLU A 114 26.80 23.34 -22.27
CA GLU A 114 28.06 23.39 -22.99
C GLU A 114 29.01 22.33 -22.44
N PHE A 115 29.48 21.46 -23.33
CA PHE A 115 30.42 20.39 -23.04
C PHE A 115 31.78 20.74 -23.63
N THR A 116 32.81 20.78 -22.81
CA THR A 116 34.20 21.00 -23.22
C THR A 116 35.00 19.72 -23.01
N LEU A 117 35.52 19.17 -24.10
CA LEU A 117 36.41 18.00 -24.04
C LEU A 117 37.75 18.38 -23.42
N LEU A 118 38.18 17.64 -22.41
CA LEU A 118 39.46 17.86 -21.72
C LEU A 118 40.55 16.86 -22.13
N ASN A 119 40.18 15.85 -22.91
CA ASN A 119 41.09 14.80 -23.36
C ASN A 119 42.23 15.31 -24.23
N GLU A 120 43.43 14.78 -24.01
CA GLU A 120 44.56 14.93 -24.93
C GLU A 120 44.42 14.05 -26.18
N SER A 121 43.71 12.93 -26.07
CA SER A 121 43.40 12.03 -27.20
C SER A 121 42.27 12.59 -28.07
N VAL A 122 42.47 12.53 -29.39
CA VAL A 122 41.51 13.00 -30.39
C VAL A 122 40.50 11.88 -30.67
N ILE A 123 39.20 12.17 -30.50
CA ILE A 123 38.13 11.26 -30.92
C ILE A 123 38.03 11.32 -32.46
N PRO A 124 38.21 10.20 -33.19
CA PRO A 124 38.15 10.20 -34.64
C PRO A 124 36.77 10.57 -35.19
N ALA A 125 36.76 11.19 -36.37
CA ALA A 125 35.52 11.40 -37.14
C ALA A 125 34.78 10.07 -37.38
N GLY A 126 33.45 10.08 -37.36
CA GLY A 126 32.65 8.87 -37.55
C GLY A 126 32.51 7.98 -36.31
N THR A 127 33.12 8.33 -35.17
CA THR A 127 32.94 7.59 -33.91
C THR A 127 31.59 7.94 -33.28
N PRO A 128 30.72 6.97 -32.96
CA PRO A 128 29.49 7.23 -32.21
C PRO A 128 29.81 7.72 -30.80
N ILE A 129 29.17 8.79 -30.36
CA ILE A 129 29.37 9.39 -29.04
C ILE A 129 28.02 9.41 -28.32
N LYS A 130 27.99 8.93 -27.08
CA LYS A 130 26.84 9.08 -26.17
C LYS A 130 27.25 9.94 -24.97
N LEU A 131 26.79 11.18 -24.94
CA LEU A 131 26.95 12.07 -23.78
C LEU A 131 25.80 11.80 -22.80
N VAL A 132 26.13 11.43 -21.56
CA VAL A 132 25.13 11.23 -20.50
C VAL A 132 25.30 12.33 -19.46
N VAL A 133 24.26 13.14 -19.26
CA VAL A 133 24.18 14.18 -18.23
C VAL A 133 23.27 13.71 -17.12
N SER A 134 23.78 13.69 -15.89
CA SER A 134 23.01 13.36 -14.70
C SER A 134 22.47 14.61 -14.00
N GLY A 135 21.33 14.46 -13.35
CA GLY A 135 20.75 15.52 -12.51
C GLY A 135 19.91 16.54 -13.28
N VAL A 136 19.49 16.22 -14.51
CA VAL A 136 18.61 17.08 -15.31
C VAL A 136 17.17 16.95 -14.83
N GLY A 137 16.57 18.06 -14.44
CA GLY A 137 15.16 18.16 -14.08
C GLY A 137 14.29 18.36 -15.31
N THR A 138 13.29 17.50 -15.48
CA THR A 138 12.25 17.68 -16.49
C THR A 138 11.34 18.86 -16.13
N PRO A 139 10.74 19.52 -17.14
CA PRO A 139 9.63 20.45 -16.96
C PRO A 139 8.61 19.99 -15.92
N GLU A 140 8.10 20.91 -15.11
CA GLU A 140 7.06 20.62 -14.11
C GLU A 140 5.69 20.26 -14.71
N LYS A 141 5.53 20.39 -16.04
CA LYS A 141 4.30 20.13 -16.77
C LYS A 141 4.58 19.21 -17.95
N ALA A 142 3.58 18.45 -18.36
CA ALA A 142 3.64 17.70 -19.61
C ALA A 142 3.90 18.66 -20.77
N THR A 143 4.90 18.34 -21.60
CA THR A 143 5.29 19.15 -22.74
C THR A 143 5.13 18.34 -24.02
N PRO A 144 4.69 18.97 -25.13
CA PRO A 144 4.72 18.31 -26.43
C PRO A 144 6.15 17.91 -26.81
N GLN A 145 6.28 17.10 -27.86
CA GLN A 145 7.56 16.86 -28.50
C GLN A 145 8.20 18.21 -28.85
N SER A 146 9.49 18.35 -28.54
CA SER A 146 10.21 19.61 -28.69
C SER A 146 11.58 19.39 -29.34
N GLU A 147 12.29 20.46 -29.63
CA GLU A 147 13.53 20.43 -30.38
C GLU A 147 14.67 21.03 -29.54
N ALA A 148 15.78 20.31 -29.47
CA ALA A 148 17.06 20.86 -29.01
C ALA A 148 17.92 21.22 -30.21
N ILE A 149 18.68 22.31 -30.11
CA ILE A 149 19.66 22.68 -31.14
C ILE A 149 21.04 22.27 -30.67
N VAL A 150 21.71 21.41 -31.42
CA VAL A 150 23.06 20.93 -31.11
C VAL A 150 24.05 21.43 -32.15
N THR A 151 25.19 21.94 -31.69
CA THR A 151 26.30 22.41 -32.53
C THR A 151 27.62 21.97 -31.93
N THR A 152 28.54 21.49 -32.77
CA THR A 152 29.91 21.14 -32.38
C THR A 152 30.89 22.16 -32.96
N PHE A 153 31.87 22.55 -32.16
CA PHE A 153 32.87 23.55 -32.51
C PHE A 153 34.28 22.98 -32.32
N GLU A 154 35.17 23.38 -33.22
CA GLU A 154 36.60 23.19 -33.07
C GLU A 154 37.15 24.01 -31.89
N LYS A 155 38.34 23.65 -31.41
CA LYS A 155 39.09 24.41 -30.41
C LYS A 155 39.16 25.89 -30.80
N VAL A 156 38.83 26.77 -29.84
CA VAL A 156 39.05 28.22 -29.98
C VAL A 156 40.56 28.47 -29.97
N VAL A 157 41.12 28.87 -31.11
CA VAL A 157 42.53 29.23 -31.21
C VAL A 157 42.68 30.71 -30.87
N THR A 158 43.06 30.99 -29.63
CA THR A 158 43.56 32.31 -29.22
C THR A 158 44.97 32.51 -29.76
N ARG A 159 45.12 33.37 -30.76
CA ARG A 159 46.45 33.77 -31.23
C ARG A 159 46.99 34.84 -30.31
N LYS A 160 48.24 34.70 -29.87
CA LYS A 160 49.01 35.76 -29.21
C LYS A 160 49.39 36.85 -30.21
N THR A 161 48.39 37.57 -30.72
CA THR A 161 48.59 38.84 -31.44
C THR A 161 48.35 39.99 -30.48
N VAL A 162 48.81 41.20 -30.82
CA VAL A 162 48.45 42.43 -30.09
C VAL A 162 47.67 43.32 -31.05
N PRO A 163 46.35 43.52 -30.85
CA PRO A 163 45.51 42.92 -29.82
C PRO A 163 45.28 41.41 -30.06
N PRO A 164 44.96 40.62 -29.02
CA PRO A 164 44.73 39.18 -29.13
C PRO A 164 43.55 38.90 -30.07
N SER A 165 43.80 38.14 -31.14
CA SER A 165 42.76 37.72 -32.08
C SER A 165 42.22 36.37 -31.63
N THR A 166 40.98 36.35 -31.19
CA THR A 166 40.19 35.13 -31.02
C THR A 166 39.57 34.76 -32.36
N ARG A 167 40.03 33.67 -33.00
CA ARG A 167 39.18 33.01 -34.00
C ARG A 167 38.24 32.10 -33.23
N GLY A 168 36.94 32.39 -33.31
CA GLY A 168 35.91 31.44 -32.87
C GLY A 168 36.18 30.11 -33.56
N GLY A 169 36.17 29.02 -32.78
CA GLY A 169 36.32 27.67 -33.32
C GLY A 169 35.34 27.46 -34.47
N GLN A 170 35.81 26.89 -35.58
CA GLN A 170 34.93 26.64 -36.71
C GLN A 170 33.89 25.60 -36.33
N ILE A 171 32.68 25.74 -36.86
CA ILE A 171 31.63 24.74 -36.67
C ILE A 171 32.07 23.46 -37.39
N ILE A 172 32.12 22.36 -36.64
CA ILE A 172 32.40 21.02 -37.18
C ILE A 172 31.10 20.47 -37.76
N ASP A 173 30.04 20.38 -36.94
CA ASP A 173 28.70 19.95 -37.32
C ASP A 173 27.62 20.82 -36.68
N GLY A 174 26.54 21.09 -37.43
CA GLY A 174 25.36 21.83 -36.96
C GLY A 174 25.30 23.31 -37.37
N PRO A 175 24.35 24.10 -36.84
CA PRO A 175 23.30 23.72 -35.90
C PRO A 175 22.34 22.67 -36.49
N SER A 176 22.02 21.65 -35.71
CA SER A 176 21.09 20.59 -36.11
C SER A 176 20.03 20.35 -35.04
N ILE A 177 18.83 19.99 -35.49
CA ILE A 177 17.68 19.73 -34.64
C ILE A 177 17.77 18.30 -34.10
N PHE A 178 17.72 18.19 -32.78
CA PHE A 178 17.60 16.93 -32.05
C PHE A 178 16.21 16.84 -31.46
N THR A 179 15.57 15.70 -31.63
CA THR A 179 14.20 15.50 -31.14
C THR A 179 14.23 15.22 -29.64
N ILE A 180 13.53 16.04 -28.87
CA ILE A 180 13.20 15.78 -27.47
C ILE A 180 11.82 15.10 -27.44
N PRO A 181 11.70 13.89 -26.86
CA PRO A 181 10.44 13.18 -26.79
C PRO A 181 9.41 13.93 -25.94
N LYS A 182 8.13 13.65 -26.20
CA LYS A 182 7.01 14.19 -25.43
C LYS A 182 7.11 13.74 -23.97
N ILE A 183 6.99 14.68 -23.04
CA ILE A 183 6.85 14.38 -21.61
C ILE A 183 5.36 14.19 -21.34
N VAL A 184 4.99 13.03 -20.83
CA VAL A 184 3.62 12.65 -20.53
C VAL A 184 3.42 12.49 -19.03
N PRO A 185 2.24 12.82 -18.47
CA PRO A 185 1.96 12.53 -17.08
C PRO A 185 2.24 11.07 -16.75
N GLY A 186 2.82 10.85 -15.58
CA GLY A 186 3.06 9.52 -15.04
C GLY A 186 1.76 8.80 -14.67
N ALA A 187 1.89 7.52 -14.35
CA ALA A 187 0.76 6.68 -13.96
C ALA A 187 0.77 6.45 -12.45
N ILE A 188 -0.38 6.63 -11.80
CA ILE A 188 -0.57 6.16 -10.43
C ILE A 188 -0.92 4.68 -10.47
N SER A 189 -0.14 3.88 -9.73
CA SER A 189 -0.27 2.43 -9.67
C SER A 189 -0.54 1.94 -8.23
N GLY A 190 -0.62 0.63 -8.02
CA GLY A 190 -1.00 0.02 -6.73
C GLY A 190 -2.50 -0.11 -6.52
N ALA A 191 -2.89 -0.38 -5.27
CA ALA A 191 -4.26 -0.73 -4.90
C ALA A 191 -5.29 0.36 -5.20
N ARG A 192 -4.92 1.65 -5.05
CA ARG A 192 -5.73 2.84 -5.39
C ARG A 192 -7.16 2.73 -4.87
N ARG A 193 -7.30 2.40 -3.59
CA ARG A 193 -8.60 2.14 -2.98
C ARG A 193 -8.91 3.15 -1.88
N TRP A 194 -10.04 3.84 -1.99
CA TRP A 194 -10.62 4.67 -0.94
C TRP A 194 -11.38 3.76 0.04
N SER A 195 -10.75 3.46 1.17
CA SER A 195 -11.19 2.40 2.10
C SER A 195 -11.52 2.99 3.48
N PRO A 196 -12.78 3.25 3.81
CA PRO A 196 -13.16 3.67 5.17
C PRO A 196 -12.91 2.55 6.19
N LEU A 197 -12.51 2.89 7.41
CA LEU A 197 -12.35 1.96 8.53
C LEU A 197 -13.69 1.39 9.03
N ASN A 198 -14.78 2.10 8.78
CA ASN A 198 -16.12 1.61 9.01
C ASN A 198 -16.94 1.87 7.74
N CYS A 199 -17.54 0.85 7.12
CA CYS A 199 -18.35 1.08 5.91
C CYS A 199 -19.80 1.51 6.21
N CYS A 200 -20.23 1.66 7.47
CA CYS A 200 -21.62 1.99 7.81
C CYS A 200 -22.10 3.27 7.10
N PRO A 201 -23.28 3.25 6.43
CA PRO A 201 -23.78 4.44 5.76
C PRO A 201 -24.01 5.57 6.78
N GLY A 202 -23.59 6.79 6.46
CA GLY A 202 -23.74 7.95 7.35
C GLY A 202 -22.82 8.00 8.57
N VAL A 203 -21.98 6.98 8.81
CA VAL A 203 -21.04 6.96 9.94
C VAL A 203 -19.78 7.76 9.63
N VAL A 204 -19.26 8.44 10.66
CA VAL A 204 -17.97 9.13 10.63
C VAL A 204 -16.86 8.14 10.97
N THR A 205 -15.82 8.07 10.13
CA THR A 205 -14.74 7.09 10.24
C THR A 205 -13.48 7.58 9.55
N ASP A 206 -12.32 7.04 9.92
CA ASP A 206 -11.09 7.33 9.18
C ASP A 206 -11.08 6.55 7.85
N VAL A 207 -10.42 7.07 6.83
CA VAL A 207 -10.28 6.44 5.51
C VAL A 207 -8.81 6.24 5.19
N GLU A 208 -8.45 5.03 4.78
CA GLU A 208 -7.14 4.73 4.19
C GLU A 208 -7.21 4.82 2.65
N LEU A 209 -6.26 5.54 2.05
CA LEU A 209 -6.01 5.59 0.61
C LEU A 209 -4.55 5.23 0.33
N ALA A 210 -4.33 4.09 -0.34
CA ALA A 210 -2.99 3.61 -0.67
C ALA A 210 -2.75 3.58 -2.19
N PHE A 211 -1.59 4.08 -2.63
CA PHE A 211 -1.20 4.13 -4.03
C PHE A 211 0.32 4.25 -4.20
N ILE A 212 0.80 4.11 -5.44
CA ILE A 212 2.21 4.25 -5.80
C ILE A 212 2.32 5.39 -6.80
N VAL A 213 3.12 6.41 -6.45
CA VAL A 213 3.44 7.53 -7.34
C VAL A 213 4.53 7.12 -8.32
N SER A 214 4.44 7.54 -9.58
CA SER A 214 5.51 7.29 -10.56
C SER A 214 6.48 8.47 -10.64
N GLY A 215 5.95 9.70 -10.58
CA GLY A 215 6.72 10.93 -10.47
C GLY A 215 7.06 11.31 -9.04
N LYS A 216 8.05 12.21 -8.89
CA LYS A 216 8.38 12.83 -7.60
C LYS A 216 7.38 13.95 -7.34
N VAL A 217 6.69 13.94 -6.19
CA VAL A 217 5.86 15.06 -5.73
C VAL A 217 6.76 16.01 -4.93
N PRO A 218 7.05 17.22 -5.44
CA PRO A 218 7.95 18.16 -4.78
C PRO A 218 7.28 18.80 -3.54
N PRO A 219 8.06 19.47 -2.67
CA PRO A 219 7.50 20.32 -1.62
C PRO A 219 6.58 21.38 -2.22
N GLY A 220 5.42 21.61 -1.60
CA GLY A 220 4.35 22.45 -2.13
C GLY A 220 3.52 21.80 -3.25
N GLY A 221 3.85 20.57 -3.66
CA GLY A 221 3.00 19.77 -4.54
C GLY A 221 1.68 19.39 -3.87
N LYS A 222 0.69 19.00 -4.67
CA LYS A 222 -0.65 18.66 -4.19
C LYS A 222 -1.06 17.25 -4.59
N LEU A 223 -1.83 16.59 -3.74
CA LEU A 223 -2.57 15.37 -4.06
C LEU A 223 -4.05 15.75 -4.12
N LEU A 224 -4.63 15.68 -5.30
CA LEU A 224 -6.04 16.01 -5.53
C LEU A 224 -6.85 14.72 -5.61
N VAL A 225 -7.76 14.53 -4.66
CA VAL A 225 -8.72 13.42 -4.65
C VAL A 225 -10.10 13.96 -5.00
N GLU A 226 -10.63 13.56 -6.15
CA GLU A 226 -11.99 13.85 -6.56
C GLU A 226 -12.88 12.67 -6.17
N LEU A 227 -13.86 12.89 -5.30
CA LEU A 227 -14.83 11.89 -4.88
C LEU A 227 -16.15 12.06 -5.64
N PRO A 228 -16.97 11.00 -5.75
CA PRO A 228 -18.28 11.12 -6.37
C PRO A 228 -19.19 12.07 -5.58
N PRO A 229 -20.11 12.79 -6.24
CA PRO A 229 -20.94 13.82 -5.61
C PRO A 229 -21.98 13.33 -4.60
N HIS A 230 -22.04 12.02 -4.34
CA HIS A 230 -23.05 11.41 -3.50
C HIS A 230 -22.46 10.90 -2.19
N GLY A 231 -22.52 11.77 -1.17
CA GLY A 231 -22.62 11.39 0.24
C GLY A 231 -21.33 11.31 1.06
N TRP A 232 -20.15 11.40 0.43
CA TRP A 232 -18.89 11.53 1.18
C TRP A 232 -18.76 12.97 1.68
N ASP A 233 -18.50 13.14 2.97
CA ASP A 233 -18.31 14.46 3.56
C ASP A 233 -17.26 14.42 4.67
N MET A 234 -16.66 15.56 4.99
CA MET A 234 -15.66 15.70 6.05
C MET A 234 -15.52 17.18 6.44
N ASP A 235 -14.77 17.46 7.50
CA ASP A 235 -14.48 18.85 7.92
C ASP A 235 -13.77 19.63 6.79
N GLU A 236 -13.93 20.95 6.73
CA GLU A 236 -13.27 21.81 5.72
C GLU A 236 -11.74 21.64 5.71
N HIS A 237 -11.17 21.32 6.88
CA HIS A 237 -9.74 21.03 7.07
C HIS A 237 -9.56 19.67 7.76
N PRO A 238 -9.71 18.56 7.03
CA PRO A 238 -9.61 17.23 7.62
C PRO A 238 -8.15 16.94 7.99
N LYS A 239 -7.92 16.19 9.08
CA LYS A 239 -6.57 15.77 9.44
C LYS A 239 -6.14 14.62 8.53
N VAL A 240 -4.98 14.78 7.89
CA VAL A 240 -4.43 13.78 6.97
C VAL A 240 -3.04 13.37 7.44
N TRP A 241 -2.83 12.07 7.57
CA TRP A 241 -1.55 11.47 7.93
C TRP A 241 -0.95 10.76 6.72
N LEU A 242 0.30 11.08 6.42
CA LEU A 242 1.12 10.46 5.40
C LEU A 242 2.02 9.40 6.02
N ARG A 243 1.94 8.19 5.46
CA ARG A 243 2.84 7.07 5.74
C ARG A 243 3.55 6.64 4.46
N THR A 244 4.88 6.72 4.49
CA THR A 244 5.81 6.24 3.46
C THR A 244 7.03 5.64 4.15
N PHE A 245 7.94 5.02 3.41
CA PHE A 245 9.21 4.54 3.99
C PHE A 245 10.04 5.65 4.64
N MET A 246 9.99 6.87 4.10
CA MET A 246 10.74 8.03 4.62
C MET A 246 10.01 8.75 5.77
N TYR A 247 8.68 8.64 5.80
CA TYR A 247 7.82 9.36 6.74
C TYR A 247 6.82 8.37 7.34
N PRO A 248 7.09 7.77 8.50
CA PRO A 248 6.20 6.76 9.08
C PRO A 248 4.85 7.35 9.50
N GLU A 249 4.85 8.57 10.07
CA GLU A 249 3.62 9.33 10.41
C GLU A 249 3.89 10.83 10.29
N LYS A 250 3.59 11.42 9.13
CA LYS A 250 3.74 12.86 8.90
C LYS A 250 2.36 13.47 8.69
N TYR A 251 2.04 14.51 9.45
CA TYR A 251 0.84 15.31 9.24
C TYR A 251 0.97 16.13 7.94
N LEU A 252 -0.12 16.20 7.16
CA LEU A 252 -0.24 17.04 5.98
C LEU A 252 -1.44 17.97 6.09
N ALA A 253 -1.27 19.22 5.63
CA ALA A 253 -2.39 20.14 5.48
C ALA A 253 -3.34 19.67 4.35
N ALA A 254 -4.65 19.74 4.61
CA ALA A 254 -5.66 19.40 3.63
C ALA A 254 -6.86 20.36 3.65
N MET A 255 -7.56 20.43 2.53
CA MET A 255 -8.77 21.23 2.34
C MET A 255 -9.82 20.41 1.61
N TRP A 256 -11.01 20.30 2.20
CA TRP A 256 -12.18 19.68 1.58
C TRP A 256 -13.10 20.75 1.00
N ASN A 257 -13.42 20.63 -0.29
CA ASN A 257 -14.43 21.45 -0.94
C ASN A 257 -15.69 20.63 -1.19
N CYS A 258 -16.66 20.76 -0.29
CA CYS A 258 -17.93 20.03 -0.36
C CYS A 258 -18.75 20.30 -1.64
N LYS A 259 -18.58 21.47 -2.29
CA LYS A 259 -19.31 21.82 -3.52
C LYS A 259 -18.71 21.16 -4.76
N GLN A 260 -17.39 20.94 -4.75
CA GLN A 260 -16.66 20.30 -5.84
C GLN A 260 -16.42 18.81 -5.58
N HIS A 261 -16.70 18.33 -4.37
CA HIS A 261 -16.37 16.99 -3.89
C HIS A 261 -14.89 16.66 -4.06
N THR A 262 -14.03 17.63 -3.79
CA THR A 262 -12.58 17.53 -3.96
C THR A 262 -11.86 17.73 -2.64
N LEU A 263 -10.93 16.82 -2.36
CA LEU A 263 -9.99 16.89 -1.25
C LEU A 263 -8.62 17.26 -1.83
N GLU A 264 -8.15 18.45 -1.48
CA GLU A 264 -6.80 18.92 -1.79
C GLU A 264 -5.89 18.66 -0.60
N ILE A 265 -4.85 17.85 -0.78
CA ILE A 265 -3.84 17.56 0.25
C ILE A 265 -2.53 18.19 -0.21
N ILE A 266 -1.94 19.04 0.63
CA ILE A 266 -0.71 19.77 0.33
C ILE A 266 0.46 19.03 0.97
N VAL A 267 1.48 18.73 0.15
CA VAL A 267 2.75 18.23 0.66
C VAL A 267 3.52 19.43 1.20
N ASP A 268 3.52 19.61 2.52
CA ASP A 268 4.03 20.82 3.20
C ASP A 268 5.44 21.24 2.74
N GLY A 269 5.65 22.55 2.66
CA GLY A 269 6.87 23.19 2.16
C GLY A 269 8.12 23.05 3.05
N ASP A 270 7.99 22.40 4.21
CA ASP A 270 9.08 22.13 5.15
C ASP A 270 9.91 20.91 4.70
N ASP A 271 10.49 20.99 3.50
CA ASP A 271 11.32 19.95 2.83
C ASP A 271 10.65 18.59 2.56
N THR A 272 9.36 18.46 2.85
CA THR A 272 8.65 17.19 2.64
C THR A 272 8.46 16.97 1.14
N SER A 273 9.00 15.86 0.62
CA SER A 273 8.82 15.47 -0.78
C SER A 273 8.59 13.96 -0.89
N ILE A 274 7.71 13.56 -1.81
CA ILE A 274 7.44 12.15 -2.07
C ILE A 274 8.29 11.75 -3.26
N ALA A 275 9.26 10.84 -3.04
CA ALA A 275 10.13 10.35 -4.10
C ALA A 275 9.34 9.55 -5.15
N SER A 276 9.88 9.47 -6.36
CA SER A 276 9.32 8.60 -7.40
C SER A 276 9.29 7.13 -6.95
N LYS A 277 8.32 6.37 -7.46
CA LYS A 277 8.12 4.93 -7.14
C LYS A 277 7.93 4.63 -5.65
N THR A 278 7.37 5.60 -4.90
CA THR A 278 7.12 5.44 -3.47
C THR A 278 5.71 4.92 -3.22
N ASN A 279 5.60 3.94 -2.32
CA ASN A 279 4.32 3.53 -1.74
C ASN A 279 3.85 4.62 -0.76
N VAL A 280 2.70 5.20 -1.07
CA VAL A 280 2.05 6.24 -0.28
C VAL A 280 0.80 5.65 0.35
N VAL A 281 0.68 5.78 1.66
CA VAL A 281 -0.55 5.49 2.40
C VAL A 281 -0.99 6.77 3.09
N LEU A 282 -2.21 7.20 2.81
CA LEU A 282 -2.84 8.35 3.45
C LEU A 282 -3.94 7.85 4.38
N THR A 283 -3.98 8.39 5.60
CA THR A 283 -5.09 8.19 6.54
C THR A 283 -5.78 9.53 6.75
N ILE A 284 -7.01 9.66 6.24
CA ILE A 284 -7.87 10.84 6.39
C ILE A 284 -8.81 10.58 7.55
N THR A 285 -8.77 11.39 8.60
CA THR A 285 -9.63 11.17 9.77
C THR A 285 -11.00 11.81 9.64
N ASN A 286 -11.98 11.31 10.37
CA ASN A 286 -13.32 11.90 10.49
C ASN A 286 -14.07 12.10 9.15
N VAL A 287 -13.98 11.14 8.25
CA VAL A 287 -14.75 11.13 7.00
C VAL A 287 -16.14 10.54 7.25
N THR A 288 -17.17 11.28 6.88
CA THR A 288 -18.57 10.82 6.88
C THR A 288 -18.86 10.02 5.62
N ASN A 289 -19.34 8.79 5.80
CA ASN A 289 -19.75 7.93 4.70
C ASN A 289 -21.09 8.39 4.09
N PRO A 290 -21.30 8.12 2.79
CA PRO A 290 -22.60 8.25 2.14
C PRO A 290 -23.72 7.55 2.91
N LYS A 291 -24.88 8.22 3.07
CA LYS A 291 -26.08 7.63 3.68
C LYS A 291 -26.71 6.54 2.80
N ASN A 292 -26.56 6.65 1.48
CA ASN A 292 -27.04 5.69 0.50
C ASN A 292 -25.85 5.17 -0.31
N GLU A 293 -25.97 3.95 -0.86
CA GLU A 293 -24.96 3.43 -1.77
C GLU A 293 -24.77 4.39 -2.95
N THR A 294 -23.52 4.73 -3.23
CA THR A 294 -23.16 5.46 -4.44
C THR A 294 -23.27 4.50 -5.62
N ILE A 295 -24.50 4.22 -6.06
CA ILE A 295 -24.78 3.36 -7.22
C ILE A 295 -24.12 4.01 -8.44
N LEU A 296 -23.09 3.35 -8.97
CA LEU A 296 -22.37 3.79 -10.18
C LEU A 296 -23.11 3.42 -11.48
N LEU A 297 -24.32 2.86 -11.41
CA LEU A 297 -25.10 2.39 -12.55
C LEU A 297 -26.57 2.79 -12.43
N ILE A 298 -26.95 3.85 -13.15
CA ILE A 298 -28.33 4.09 -13.58
C ILE A 298 -28.28 4.21 -15.11
N GLY A 299 -28.56 3.11 -15.82
CA GLY A 299 -28.55 3.07 -17.29
C GLY A 299 -27.17 3.28 -17.93
N ASP A 300 -27.17 3.78 -19.17
CA ASP A 300 -26.02 3.86 -20.09
C ASP A 300 -25.10 5.09 -19.86
N GLN A 301 -25.25 5.80 -18.73
CA GLN A 301 -24.41 6.96 -18.39
C GLN A 301 -23.61 6.73 -17.10
N LEU A 302 -22.29 6.71 -17.27
CA LEU A 302 -21.29 6.58 -16.21
C LEU A 302 -21.25 7.87 -15.36
N ILE A 303 -21.67 7.81 -14.08
CA ILE A 303 -21.36 8.88 -13.12
C ILE A 303 -19.87 8.81 -12.78
N THR A 304 -19.23 9.97 -12.63
CA THR A 304 -17.79 10.19 -12.41
C THR A 304 -17.21 9.28 -11.32
N ALA A 305 -16.39 8.31 -11.73
CA ALA A 305 -15.59 7.51 -10.80
C ALA A 305 -14.61 8.41 -10.03
N ALA A 306 -14.32 8.07 -8.77
CA ALA A 306 -13.33 8.79 -7.98
C ALA A 306 -11.97 8.80 -8.67
N ARG A 307 -11.22 9.90 -8.53
CA ARG A 307 -9.94 10.11 -9.21
C ARG A 307 -8.89 10.65 -8.27
N LEU A 308 -7.66 10.20 -8.47
CA LEU A 308 -6.47 10.74 -7.83
C LEU A 308 -5.58 11.37 -8.90
N THR A 309 -5.13 12.59 -8.64
CA THR A 309 -4.14 13.28 -9.47
C THR A 309 -3.05 13.85 -8.57
N THR A 310 -1.79 13.65 -8.92
CA THR A 310 -0.66 14.31 -8.25
C THR A 310 -0.25 15.54 -9.05
N LEU A 311 -0.05 16.66 -8.36
CA LEU A 311 0.24 17.96 -8.96
C LEU A 311 1.55 18.53 -8.42
N SER A 312 2.27 19.26 -9.26
CA SER A 312 3.43 20.07 -8.87
C SER A 312 3.01 21.33 -8.12
N ALA A 313 3.98 22.04 -7.52
CA ALA A 313 3.72 23.31 -6.84
C ALA A 313 3.11 24.38 -7.76
N SER A 314 3.36 24.31 -9.07
CA SER A 314 2.77 25.21 -10.08
C SER A 314 1.43 24.71 -10.67
N GLY A 315 0.86 23.64 -10.09
CA GLY A 315 -0.40 23.02 -10.51
C GLY A 315 -0.30 22.15 -11.77
N GLY A 316 0.91 21.75 -12.16
CA GLY A 316 1.14 20.84 -13.27
C GLY A 316 0.85 19.39 -12.91
N VAL A 317 0.20 18.62 -13.79
CA VAL A 317 -0.05 17.18 -13.55
C VAL A 317 1.25 16.40 -13.60
N ILE A 318 1.59 15.74 -12.49
CA ILE A 318 2.73 14.83 -12.36
C ILE A 318 2.29 13.41 -12.71
N ASP A 319 1.30 12.86 -12.00
CA ASP A 319 0.67 11.56 -12.27
C ASP A 319 -0.86 11.67 -12.33
N GLY A 320 -1.49 10.88 -13.19
CA GLY A 320 -2.95 10.76 -13.29
C GLY A 320 -3.62 11.60 -14.40
N PRO A 321 -4.96 11.75 -14.37
CA PRO A 321 -5.88 11.27 -13.34
C PRO A 321 -6.01 9.74 -13.36
N ALA A 322 -5.86 9.11 -12.20
CA ALA A 322 -6.05 7.67 -12.04
C ALA A 322 -7.37 7.38 -11.34
N ARG A 323 -8.10 6.37 -11.83
CA ARG A 323 -9.34 5.91 -11.19
C ARG A 323 -9.02 5.32 -9.82
N ILE A 324 -9.75 5.75 -8.80
CA ILE A 324 -9.73 5.19 -7.45
C ILE A 324 -10.93 4.24 -7.34
N GLU A 325 -10.67 3.04 -6.84
CA GLU A 325 -11.74 2.15 -6.39
C GLU A 325 -12.29 2.69 -5.06
N VAL A 326 -13.51 3.20 -5.09
CA VAL A 326 -14.21 3.53 -3.84
C VAL A 326 -14.83 2.24 -3.34
N ALA A 327 -14.40 1.79 -2.15
CA ALA A 327 -14.96 0.59 -1.56
C ALA A 327 -16.48 0.77 -1.45
N ARG A 328 -17.25 -0.16 -2.03
CA ARG A 328 -18.70 -0.09 -1.84
C ARG A 328 -19.01 -0.29 -0.38
N ILE A 329 -19.88 0.57 0.14
CA ILE A 329 -20.47 0.43 1.46
C ILE A 329 -21.12 -0.97 1.64
N THR A 330 -21.53 -1.62 0.55
CA THR A 330 -22.23 -2.91 0.44
C THR A 330 -21.36 -4.12 0.02
N GLU A 331 -20.13 -3.97 -0.48
CA GLU A 331 -19.34 -5.11 -1.01
C GLU A 331 -18.88 -6.11 0.07
N LEU A 332 -18.93 -5.71 1.34
CA LEU A 332 -18.73 -6.61 2.49
C LEU A 332 -20.05 -7.15 3.05
N ARG A 333 -21.19 -6.76 2.46
CA ARG A 333 -22.55 -7.03 2.94
C ARG A 333 -23.33 -7.96 2.02
N GLU A 334 -23.12 -7.93 0.70
CA GLU A 334 -24.06 -8.51 -0.27
C GLU A 334 -24.39 -10.00 -0.02
N ARG A 335 -23.41 -10.87 0.28
CA ARG A 335 -23.69 -12.30 0.51
C ARG A 335 -24.45 -12.57 1.82
N ASP A 336 -23.97 -12.06 2.94
CA ASP A 336 -24.54 -12.33 4.26
C ASP A 336 -25.85 -11.54 4.46
N TYR A 337 -25.97 -10.35 3.87
CA TYR A 337 -27.19 -9.55 3.82
C TYR A 337 -28.25 -10.20 2.94
N ILE A 338 -27.89 -10.78 1.78
CA ILE A 338 -28.84 -11.54 0.94
C ILE A 338 -29.31 -12.80 1.67
N LEU A 339 -28.43 -13.55 2.33
CA LEU A 339 -28.79 -14.74 3.10
C LEU A 339 -29.70 -14.41 4.28
N LEU A 340 -29.37 -13.38 5.06
CA LEU A 340 -30.20 -12.93 6.18
C LEU A 340 -31.53 -12.37 5.69
N THR A 341 -31.53 -11.61 4.59
CA THR A 341 -32.76 -11.10 3.96
C THR A 341 -33.63 -12.24 3.42
N GLN A 342 -33.06 -13.26 2.79
CA GLN A 342 -33.78 -14.46 2.33
C GLN A 342 -34.39 -15.25 3.50
N VAL A 343 -33.70 -15.35 4.64
CA VAL A 343 -34.22 -16.03 5.84
C VAL A 343 -35.32 -15.22 6.51
N LEU A 344 -35.20 -13.90 6.53
CA LEU A 344 -36.23 -12.98 7.01
C LEU A 344 -37.46 -13.00 6.10
N ASP A 345 -37.27 -13.05 4.78
CA ASP A 345 -38.34 -13.07 3.77
C ASP A 345 -39.02 -14.46 3.69
N ALA A 346 -38.29 -15.56 3.92
CA ALA A 346 -38.83 -16.92 4.00
C ALA A 346 -39.57 -17.21 5.33
N GLY A 347 -39.44 -16.34 6.33
CA GLY A 347 -40.06 -16.46 7.65
C GLY A 347 -41.51 -16.00 7.75
N GLY A 348 -42.13 -15.55 6.65
CA GLY A 348 -43.52 -15.09 6.64
C GLY A 348 -44.54 -16.18 6.30
N ALA A 349 -45.01 -16.94 7.29
CA ALA A 349 -46.38 -17.47 7.26
C ALA A 349 -46.92 -18.03 8.60
N ASP A 350 -46.14 -18.71 9.45
CA ASP A 350 -46.79 -19.51 10.53
C ASP A 350 -46.19 -19.47 11.96
N ASP A 351 -45.07 -18.78 12.25
CA ASP A 351 -44.46 -18.86 13.62
C ASP A 351 -43.98 -17.52 14.25
N LEU A 352 -44.27 -16.38 13.61
CA LEU A 352 -43.86 -15.05 14.10
C LEU A 352 -45.03 -14.09 14.36
N SER A 353 -46.27 -14.49 14.07
CA SER A 353 -47.47 -13.68 14.30
C SER A 353 -48.27 -14.19 15.50
N VAL A 354 -47.96 -13.64 16.68
CA VAL A 354 -49.02 -13.39 17.67
C VAL A 354 -48.84 -11.94 18.11
N ASP A 355 -49.57 -11.07 17.40
CA ASP A 355 -49.87 -9.67 17.67
C ASP A 355 -48.68 -8.70 17.82
N GLY A 356 -48.30 -8.05 16.70
CA GLY A 356 -47.47 -6.84 16.64
C GLY A 356 -46.34 -6.89 15.61
N GLU A 357 -46.24 -5.89 14.72
CA GLU A 357 -45.15 -5.73 13.75
C GLU A 357 -43.77 -5.73 14.46
N GLY A 358 -42.95 -6.76 14.22
CA GLY A 358 -41.56 -6.81 14.67
C GLY A 358 -41.06 -8.19 15.10
N ILE A 359 -39.74 -8.38 15.01
CA ILE A 359 -39.00 -9.59 15.38
C ILE A 359 -38.68 -9.52 16.87
N ALA A 360 -39.09 -10.53 17.64
CA ALA A 360 -38.76 -10.59 19.05
C ALA A 360 -37.25 -10.83 19.26
N ILE A 361 -36.64 -10.09 20.19
CA ILE A 361 -35.18 -10.05 20.41
C ILE A 361 -34.61 -11.45 20.72
N ASP A 362 -35.38 -12.27 21.43
CA ASP A 362 -35.08 -13.65 21.79
C ASP A 362 -35.06 -14.62 20.60
N LYS A 363 -35.73 -14.27 19.49
CA LYS A 363 -35.78 -15.09 18.26
C LYS A 363 -34.71 -14.73 17.23
N VAL A 364 -34.03 -13.59 17.39
CA VAL A 364 -32.97 -13.14 16.47
C VAL A 364 -31.76 -14.10 16.42
N PRO A 365 -31.28 -14.72 17.53
CA PRO A 365 -30.18 -15.70 17.46
C PRO A 365 -30.50 -16.89 16.55
N GLU A 366 -31.74 -17.37 16.61
CA GLU A 366 -32.19 -18.50 15.79
C GLU A 366 -32.32 -18.11 14.31
N LEU A 367 -32.75 -16.88 14.01
CA LEU A 367 -32.76 -16.33 12.65
C LEU A 367 -31.35 -16.21 12.06
N LEU A 368 -30.37 -15.79 12.87
CA LEU A 368 -28.98 -15.71 12.47
C LEU A 368 -28.39 -17.11 12.20
N ARG A 369 -28.68 -18.10 13.06
CA ARG A 369 -28.28 -19.50 12.84
C ARG A 369 -28.85 -20.07 11.56
N ARG A 370 -30.12 -19.80 11.25
CA ARG A 370 -30.77 -20.19 10.00
C ARG A 370 -30.14 -19.54 8.76
N ALA A 371 -29.55 -18.35 8.90
CA ALA A 371 -28.80 -17.67 7.85
C ALA A 371 -27.33 -18.15 7.74
N GLY A 372 -26.93 -19.16 8.53
CA GLY A 372 -25.55 -19.69 8.56
C GLY A 372 -24.57 -18.83 9.37
N LEU A 373 -25.06 -17.86 10.14
CA LEU A 373 -24.28 -16.93 10.93
C LEU A 373 -24.21 -17.45 12.38
N LEU A 374 -23.08 -18.05 12.75
CA LEU A 374 -22.87 -18.67 14.06
C LEU A 374 -22.40 -17.63 15.08
N LEU A 375 -23.32 -17.09 15.89
CA LEU A 375 -23.00 -16.40 17.14
C LEU A 375 -23.32 -17.31 18.34
N SER A 376 -22.47 -17.31 19.36
CA SER A 376 -22.79 -17.95 20.63
C SER A 376 -23.80 -17.09 21.41
N ASP A 377 -24.69 -17.74 22.18
CA ASP A 377 -25.76 -17.05 22.91
C ASP A 377 -25.21 -16.01 23.91
N ASN A 378 -24.03 -16.28 24.48
CA ASN A 378 -23.34 -15.36 25.37
C ASN A 378 -22.85 -14.08 24.64
N LEU A 379 -22.35 -14.22 23.41
CA LEU A 379 -21.93 -13.08 22.59
C LEU A 379 -23.12 -12.26 22.10
N TYR A 380 -24.24 -12.92 21.80
CA TYR A 380 -25.47 -12.23 21.42
C TYR A 380 -26.02 -11.35 22.55
N GLU A 381 -26.13 -11.90 23.76
CA GLU A 381 -26.60 -11.17 24.95
C GLU A 381 -25.67 -10.01 25.34
N THR A 382 -24.37 -10.14 25.09
CA THR A 382 -23.37 -9.14 25.52
C THR A 382 -23.11 -8.05 24.48
N LEU A 383 -23.14 -8.37 23.18
CA LEU A 383 -22.75 -7.45 22.10
C LEU A 383 -23.95 -6.92 21.32
N VAL A 384 -25.02 -7.69 21.19
CA VAL A 384 -26.15 -7.37 20.30
C VAL A 384 -27.33 -6.80 21.07
N VAL A 385 -27.71 -7.42 22.19
CA VAL A 385 -28.83 -6.97 23.04
C VAL A 385 -28.68 -5.53 23.57
N PRO A 386 -27.50 -5.05 23.99
CA PRO A 386 -27.33 -3.67 24.46
C PRO A 386 -27.39 -2.60 23.35
N CYS A 387 -27.32 -2.99 22.08
CA CYS A 387 -27.35 -2.09 20.93
C CYS A 387 -28.78 -1.75 20.46
N PHE A 388 -29.81 -2.34 21.08
CA PHE A 388 -31.20 -2.00 20.81
C PHE A 388 -31.61 -0.75 21.60
N PRO A 389 -32.25 0.25 20.96
CA PRO A 389 -32.48 1.56 21.57
C PRO A 389 -33.36 1.47 22.83
N VAL A 390 -33.01 2.22 23.87
CA VAL A 390 -33.91 2.57 24.99
C VAL A 390 -34.44 3.97 24.70
N HIS A 391 -35.74 4.15 24.48
CA HIS A 391 -36.29 5.48 24.20
C HIS A 391 -36.01 6.46 25.35
N THR A 392 -35.16 7.45 25.11
CA THR A 392 -35.07 8.67 25.91
C THR A 392 -36.24 9.59 25.56
N GLY A 393 -37.19 9.77 26.48
CA GLY A 393 -38.18 10.84 26.45
C GLY A 393 -37.97 11.78 27.63
N LEU A 394 -37.47 12.99 27.38
CA LEU A 394 -37.38 14.08 28.36
C LEU A 394 -38.78 14.64 28.69
N SER A 395 -39.08 14.82 29.98
CA SER A 395 -39.84 15.99 30.46
C SER A 395 -39.52 16.26 31.93
N LEU A 396 -39.03 17.48 32.20
CA LEU A 396 -38.86 18.04 33.55
C LEU A 396 -40.22 18.25 34.23
N ALA A 397 -40.35 17.87 35.50
CA ALA A 397 -41.09 18.61 36.52
C ALA A 397 -40.71 18.07 37.91
N ALA A 398 -40.33 18.99 38.79
CA ALA A 398 -40.13 18.74 40.21
C ALA A 398 -41.47 18.35 40.86
N ASP A 399 -41.50 17.29 41.67
CA ASP A 399 -42.13 17.29 43.00
C ASP A 399 -41.94 15.95 43.73
N LYS A 400 -41.37 16.07 44.93
CA LYS A 400 -41.57 15.32 46.19
C LYS A 400 -41.65 13.77 46.25
N GLU A 401 -40.82 13.29 47.18
CA GLU A 401 -40.99 12.15 48.11
C GLU A 401 -40.74 10.70 47.63
N ASP A 402 -39.72 10.11 48.28
CA ASP A 402 -39.56 8.71 48.69
C ASP A 402 -40.28 7.61 47.89
N LYS A 403 -39.55 7.03 46.91
CA LYS A 403 -39.40 5.57 46.69
C LYS A 403 -38.50 5.31 45.48
N MET A 404 -37.57 4.35 45.61
CA MET A 404 -36.82 3.75 44.50
C MET A 404 -37.76 3.35 43.35
N PRO A 405 -37.48 3.74 42.09
CA PRO A 405 -38.20 3.19 40.94
C PRO A 405 -37.60 1.83 40.57
N SER A 406 -38.43 0.79 40.72
CA SER A 406 -38.27 -0.52 40.10
C SER A 406 -38.11 -0.36 38.57
N ILE A 407 -37.03 -0.90 38.00
CA ILE A 407 -36.78 -0.91 36.55
C ILE A 407 -37.76 -1.90 35.88
N SER A 408 -38.74 -1.38 35.17
CA SER A 408 -39.69 -2.14 34.32
C SER A 408 -39.10 -2.43 32.93
N PRO A 409 -39.55 -3.48 32.21
CA PRO A 409 -38.82 -4.11 31.10
C PRO A 409 -38.99 -3.36 29.77
N LEU A 410 -37.90 -3.25 29.01
CA LEU A 410 -37.72 -2.28 27.94
C LEU A 410 -37.40 -2.97 26.59
N ILE A 411 -38.25 -2.70 25.59
CA ILE A 411 -38.36 -3.22 24.19
C ILE A 411 -38.35 -4.76 24.02
N LYS A 412 -39.48 -5.34 23.60
CA LYS A 412 -39.63 -6.78 23.31
C LYS A 412 -39.51 -7.16 21.81
N ARG A 413 -39.52 -6.20 20.88
CA ARG A 413 -39.61 -6.45 19.42
C ARG A 413 -38.88 -5.38 18.60
N LEU A 414 -38.27 -5.78 17.49
CA LEU A 414 -37.43 -4.98 16.59
C LEU A 414 -37.98 -4.95 15.16
N SER A 415 -37.81 -3.83 14.46
CA SER A 415 -38.07 -3.75 13.03
C SER A 415 -37.00 -4.46 12.19
N ARG A 416 -37.36 -4.80 10.94
CA ARG A 416 -36.43 -5.37 9.95
C ARG A 416 -35.17 -4.53 9.79
N GLU A 417 -35.32 -3.22 9.73
CA GLU A 417 -34.23 -2.27 9.47
C GLU A 417 -33.30 -2.14 10.69
N GLU A 418 -33.83 -2.23 11.91
CA GLU A 418 -33.03 -2.21 13.14
C GLU A 418 -32.17 -3.47 13.28
N VAL A 419 -32.71 -4.65 12.96
CA VAL A 419 -31.94 -5.91 12.96
C VAL A 419 -30.79 -5.85 11.96
N LEU A 420 -31.04 -5.32 10.75
CA LEU A 420 -30.02 -5.16 9.72
C LEU A 420 -28.97 -4.09 10.07
N ASN A 421 -29.36 -3.01 10.77
CA ASN A 421 -28.45 -1.96 11.23
C ASN A 421 -27.53 -2.44 12.36
N VAL A 422 -28.06 -3.17 13.35
CA VAL A 422 -27.24 -3.75 14.44
C VAL A 422 -26.26 -4.78 13.88
N PHE A 423 -26.67 -5.57 12.88
CA PHE A 423 -25.77 -6.46 12.15
C PHE A 423 -24.65 -5.69 11.44
N ALA A 424 -24.93 -4.57 10.77
CA ALA A 424 -23.92 -3.75 10.11
C ALA A 424 -22.93 -3.08 11.08
N LEU A 425 -23.39 -2.69 12.28
CA LEU A 425 -22.59 -1.98 13.29
C LEU A 425 -21.66 -2.91 14.07
N VAL A 426 -22.05 -4.16 14.33
CA VAL A 426 -21.31 -5.10 15.19
C VAL A 426 -20.51 -6.14 14.37
N TYR A 427 -21.02 -6.59 13.22
CA TYR A 427 -20.42 -7.68 12.43
C TYR A 427 -19.43 -7.20 11.35
N ALA A 428 -19.66 -6.04 10.73
CA ALA A 428 -18.83 -5.56 9.62
C ALA A 428 -17.38 -5.12 10.02
N PRO A 429 -17.15 -4.47 11.18
CA PRO A 429 -15.79 -4.16 11.64
C PRO A 429 -14.95 -5.41 11.93
N ALA A 430 -15.60 -6.43 12.50
CA ALA A 430 -15.05 -7.76 12.78
C ALA A 430 -14.57 -8.51 11.53
N TYR A 431 -15.17 -8.26 10.35
CA TYR A 431 -14.79 -8.95 9.11
C TYR A 431 -13.83 -8.13 8.24
N LYS A 432 -14.03 -6.80 8.12
CA LYS A 432 -13.22 -5.91 7.25
C LYS A 432 -11.77 -5.74 7.73
N TYR A 433 -11.59 -5.55 9.04
CA TYR A 433 -10.28 -5.42 9.66
C TYR A 433 -9.93 -6.61 10.54
N GLY A 434 -10.85 -7.54 10.80
CA GLY A 434 -10.53 -8.78 11.50
C GLY A 434 -9.42 -9.55 10.82
N GLN A 435 -9.36 -9.58 9.48
CA GLN A 435 -8.22 -10.18 8.78
C GLN A 435 -6.91 -9.43 9.05
N LYS A 436 -6.91 -8.08 8.98
CA LYS A 436 -5.73 -7.25 9.27
C LYS A 436 -5.28 -7.41 10.73
N LEU A 437 -6.24 -7.46 11.67
CA LEU A 437 -6.03 -7.70 13.09
C LEU A 437 -5.43 -9.09 13.33
N ARG A 438 -6.03 -10.16 12.78
CA ARG A 438 -5.55 -11.54 12.90
C ARG A 438 -4.12 -11.70 12.34
N LEU A 439 -3.85 -11.11 11.17
CA LEU A 439 -2.51 -11.12 10.57
C LEU A 439 -1.51 -10.30 11.39
N ALA A 440 -1.90 -9.14 11.92
CA ALA A 440 -1.05 -8.33 12.80
C ALA A 440 -0.75 -9.09 14.11
N CYS A 441 -1.73 -9.79 14.66
CA CYS A 441 -1.60 -10.63 15.83
C CYS A 441 -0.59 -11.77 15.60
N GLY A 442 -0.74 -12.51 14.49
CA GLY A 442 0.21 -13.58 14.14
C GLY A 442 1.64 -13.07 13.83
N ARG A 443 1.78 -11.82 13.41
CA ARG A 443 3.09 -11.19 13.12
C ARG A 443 3.71 -10.47 14.34
N GLY A 444 3.04 -10.42 15.48
CA GLY A 444 3.54 -9.71 16.67
C GLY A 444 3.52 -8.18 16.55
N GLN A 445 2.71 -7.61 15.65
CA GLN A 445 2.68 -6.16 15.39
C GLN A 445 1.81 -5.42 16.42
N LEU A 446 2.30 -5.31 17.65
CA LEU A 446 1.55 -4.81 18.81
C LEU A 446 0.91 -3.43 18.60
N GLU A 447 1.64 -2.50 17.98
CA GLU A 447 1.16 -1.14 17.69
C GLU A 447 -0.10 -1.15 16.80
N ILE A 448 -0.10 -1.99 15.76
CA ILE A 448 -1.23 -2.14 14.84
C ILE A 448 -2.38 -2.88 15.51
N VAL A 449 -2.09 -3.89 16.33
CA VAL A 449 -3.11 -4.59 17.13
C VAL A 449 -3.80 -3.60 18.07
N ASN A 450 -3.03 -2.76 18.78
CA ASN A 450 -3.56 -1.72 19.65
C ASN A 450 -4.42 -0.71 18.89
N GLU A 451 -3.94 -0.19 17.76
CA GLU A 451 -4.68 0.74 16.91
C GLU A 451 -6.03 0.14 16.45
N LEU A 452 -6.03 -1.10 15.98
CA LEU A 452 -7.24 -1.76 15.47
C LEU A 452 -8.23 -2.11 16.58
N VAL A 453 -7.77 -2.58 17.73
CA VAL A 453 -8.64 -2.88 18.88
C VAL A 453 -9.19 -1.59 19.49
N SER A 454 -8.37 -0.54 19.62
CA SER A 454 -8.81 0.79 20.08
C SER A 454 -9.87 1.41 19.16
N ARG A 455 -9.89 1.02 17.88
CA ARG A 455 -10.90 1.40 16.89
C ARG A 455 -12.14 0.49 16.87
N GLY A 456 -12.27 -0.43 17.83
CA GLY A 456 -13.46 -1.27 18.01
C GLY A 456 -13.44 -2.60 17.23
N CYS A 457 -12.28 -3.05 16.73
CA CYS A 457 -12.19 -4.38 16.13
C CYS A 457 -12.33 -5.47 17.20
N ASN A 458 -13.28 -6.39 17.02
CA ASN A 458 -13.51 -7.48 17.95
C ASN A 458 -12.43 -8.59 17.80
N PRO A 459 -11.59 -8.86 18.81
CA PRO A 459 -10.57 -9.91 18.74
C PRO A 459 -11.14 -11.35 18.72
N ASN A 460 -12.38 -11.55 19.18
CA ASN A 460 -13.06 -12.85 19.15
C ASN A 460 -13.64 -13.18 17.78
N ALA A 461 -13.70 -12.22 16.86
CA ALA A 461 -14.22 -12.46 15.53
C ALA A 461 -13.37 -13.48 14.78
N SER A 462 -14.02 -14.51 14.26
CA SER A 462 -13.39 -15.56 13.47
C SER A 462 -13.34 -15.22 11.97
N ASP A 463 -12.44 -15.89 11.24
CA ASP A 463 -12.46 -15.92 9.77
C ASP A 463 -13.36 -17.04 9.23
N ALA A 464 -13.35 -17.25 7.90
CA ALA A 464 -14.14 -18.29 7.24
C ALA A 464 -13.81 -19.72 7.71
N SER A 465 -12.62 -19.93 8.29
CA SER A 465 -12.20 -21.20 8.86
C SER A 465 -12.57 -21.31 10.35
N GLY A 466 -13.03 -20.23 10.97
CA GLY A 466 -13.34 -20.17 12.39
C GLY A 466 -12.19 -19.64 13.27
N TRP A 467 -11.09 -19.17 12.69
CA TRP A 467 -9.92 -18.71 13.45
C TRP A 467 -10.07 -17.28 13.96
N SER A 468 -9.96 -17.09 15.27
CA SER A 468 -9.97 -15.77 15.94
C SER A 468 -8.58 -15.13 16.03
N ALA A 469 -8.47 -13.88 16.51
CA ALA A 469 -7.17 -13.25 16.76
C ALA A 469 -6.28 -14.08 17.70
N LEU A 470 -6.92 -14.76 18.66
CA LEU A 470 -6.22 -15.63 19.59
C LEU A 470 -5.62 -16.85 18.88
N HIS A 471 -6.32 -17.49 17.94
CA HIS A 471 -5.77 -18.60 17.15
C HIS A 471 -4.46 -18.21 16.46
N TYR A 472 -4.46 -17.09 15.72
CA TYR A 472 -3.27 -16.58 15.04
C TYR A 472 -2.15 -16.23 16.04
N THR A 473 -2.49 -15.55 17.15
CA THR A 473 -1.51 -15.21 18.20
C THR A 473 -0.81 -16.47 18.74
N THR A 474 -1.60 -17.51 19.00
CA THR A 474 -1.11 -18.76 19.60
C THR A 474 -0.40 -19.68 18.63
N ASP A 475 -0.78 -19.68 17.35
CA ASP A 475 -0.15 -20.49 16.29
C ASP A 475 1.28 -19.99 15.99
N PHE A 476 1.48 -18.68 16.05
CA PHE A 476 2.78 -18.02 15.80
C PHE A 476 3.59 -17.69 17.06
N GLY A 477 3.12 -18.08 18.25
CA GLY A 477 3.91 -17.93 19.50
C GLY A 477 4.03 -16.49 20.02
N GLN A 478 3.04 -15.63 19.79
CA GLN A 478 3.14 -14.19 20.05
C GLN A 478 2.68 -13.84 21.47
N LEU A 479 3.56 -14.03 22.47
CA LEU A 479 3.21 -13.86 23.90
C LEU A 479 2.84 -12.42 24.27
N ASP A 480 3.55 -11.43 23.71
CA ASP A 480 3.28 -10.02 23.99
C ASP A 480 1.90 -9.60 23.52
N VAL A 481 1.51 -10.05 22.32
CA VAL A 481 0.16 -9.82 21.78
C VAL A 481 -0.90 -10.55 22.61
N LEU A 482 -0.63 -11.78 23.04
CA LEU A 482 -1.54 -12.52 23.94
C LEU A 482 -1.79 -11.75 25.23
N ASN A 483 -0.73 -11.28 25.88
CA ASN A 483 -0.84 -10.52 27.12
C ASN A 483 -1.59 -9.21 26.91
N PHE A 484 -1.35 -8.51 25.79
CA PHE A 484 -2.06 -7.30 25.43
C PHE A 484 -3.56 -7.54 25.21
N LEU A 485 -3.94 -8.58 24.45
CA LEU A 485 -5.34 -8.93 24.22
C LEU A 485 -6.07 -9.27 25.53
N VAL A 486 -5.36 -9.89 26.48
CA VAL A 486 -5.88 -10.19 27.83
C VAL A 486 -5.97 -8.94 28.69
N GLU A 487 -4.98 -8.04 28.62
CA GLU A 487 -4.96 -6.78 29.36
C GLU A 487 -6.16 -5.92 29.00
N ILE A 488 -6.44 -5.75 27.70
CA ILE A 488 -7.63 -5.04 27.20
C ILE A 488 -8.92 -5.65 27.75
N ALA A 489 -8.98 -6.96 27.94
CA ALA A 489 -10.15 -7.65 28.49
C ALA A 489 -10.27 -7.53 30.02
N SER A 490 -9.19 -7.13 30.73
CA SER A 490 -9.08 -7.18 32.20
C SER A 490 -9.30 -5.84 32.92
N VAL A 491 -9.39 -4.72 32.20
CA VAL A 491 -9.56 -3.39 32.82
C VAL A 491 -10.93 -3.28 33.50
N GLN A 492 -10.94 -3.45 34.83
CA GLN A 492 -12.07 -3.11 35.69
C GLN A 492 -12.14 -1.58 35.84
N SER A 493 -13.29 -1.02 35.46
CA SER A 493 -13.59 0.41 35.54
C SER A 493 -13.80 0.87 36.99
N GLU A 494 -13.06 1.88 37.44
CA GLU A 494 -13.50 2.78 38.54
C GLU A 494 -14.27 4.01 38.03
N SER A 495 -14.48 4.17 36.73
CA SER A 495 -15.28 5.27 36.19
C SER A 495 -16.14 4.85 34.99
N ASN A 496 -17.37 5.35 35.02
CA ASN A 496 -18.50 5.09 34.13
C ASN A 496 -18.16 5.24 32.62
N GLU A 497 -18.63 4.26 31.83
CA GLU A 497 -18.77 4.18 30.36
C GLU A 497 -17.65 3.52 29.49
N ILE A 498 -18.12 2.54 28.70
CA ILE A 498 -17.46 1.57 27.77
C ILE A 498 -16.86 0.32 28.44
N ARG A 499 -17.62 -0.80 28.37
CA ARG A 499 -17.24 -2.14 28.87
C ARG A 499 -16.41 -2.91 27.81
N PRO A 500 -15.29 -3.57 28.17
CA PRO A 500 -14.45 -4.30 27.21
C PRO A 500 -14.99 -5.70 26.88
N VAL A 501 -14.58 -6.21 25.72
CA VAL A 501 -14.90 -7.55 25.16
C VAL A 501 -14.26 -8.65 26.01
N LEU A 502 -15.04 -9.61 26.51
CA LEU A 502 -14.52 -10.82 27.19
C LEU A 502 -13.81 -11.71 26.15
N LEU A 503 -12.49 -11.89 26.25
CA LEU A 503 -11.70 -12.71 25.32
C LEU A 503 -12.09 -14.20 25.44
N ASP A 504 -12.45 -14.84 24.33
CA ASP A 504 -12.82 -16.26 24.30
C ASP A 504 -11.57 -17.15 24.15
N LEU A 505 -11.08 -17.66 25.29
CA LEU A 505 -9.92 -18.56 25.35
C LEU A 505 -10.18 -19.94 24.74
N ASN A 506 -11.46 -20.31 24.62
CA ASN A 506 -11.91 -21.63 24.19
C ASN A 506 -12.59 -21.59 22.81
N ALA A 507 -12.37 -20.52 22.05
CA ALA A 507 -12.89 -20.36 20.70
C ALA A 507 -12.56 -21.59 19.85
N ARG A 508 -13.52 -22.04 19.02
CA ARG A 508 -13.39 -23.26 18.23
C ARG A 508 -13.54 -22.97 16.75
N ASP A 509 -12.59 -23.46 15.96
CA ASP A 509 -12.65 -23.35 14.50
C ASP A 509 -13.62 -24.37 13.87
N GLY A 510 -13.76 -24.37 12.54
CA GLY A 510 -14.62 -25.32 11.81
C GLY A 510 -14.23 -26.80 11.96
N HIS A 511 -13.01 -27.07 12.42
CA HIS A 511 -12.50 -28.40 12.75
C HIS A 511 -12.42 -28.61 14.27
N GLY A 512 -13.00 -27.71 15.06
CA GLY A 512 -13.02 -27.77 16.51
C GLY A 512 -11.68 -27.51 17.18
N TRP A 513 -10.68 -26.96 16.47
CA TRP A 513 -9.38 -26.57 17.03
C TRP A 513 -9.56 -25.40 17.99
N THR A 514 -8.78 -25.40 19.06
CA THR A 514 -8.72 -24.32 20.05
C THR A 514 -7.36 -23.64 20.00
N PRO A 515 -7.22 -22.41 20.52
CA PRO A 515 -5.91 -21.74 20.61
C PRO A 515 -4.88 -22.55 21.39
N LEU A 516 -5.30 -23.29 22.43
CA LEU A 516 -4.43 -24.21 23.18
C LEU A 516 -3.90 -25.36 22.30
N MET A 517 -4.73 -25.90 21.39
CA MET A 517 -4.28 -26.93 20.44
C MET A 517 -3.29 -26.37 19.42
N CYS A 518 -3.49 -25.14 18.92
CA CYS A 518 -2.55 -24.48 18.02
C CYS A 518 -1.18 -24.27 18.71
N ALA A 519 -1.18 -23.75 19.93
CA ALA A 519 0.05 -23.58 20.71
C ALA A 519 0.75 -24.91 20.97
N ALA A 520 0.00 -25.96 21.32
CA ALA A 520 0.52 -27.30 21.58
C ALA A 520 1.13 -27.96 20.33
N ALA A 521 0.48 -27.84 19.18
CA ALA A 521 0.95 -28.39 17.91
C ALA A 521 2.29 -27.78 17.47
N ASN A 522 2.51 -26.50 17.77
CA ASN A 522 3.73 -25.77 17.40
C ASN A 522 4.78 -25.70 18.52
N GLY A 523 4.47 -26.20 19.73
CA GLY A 523 5.42 -26.27 20.84
C GLY A 523 5.67 -24.94 21.57
N HIS A 524 4.74 -23.99 21.50
CA HIS A 524 4.88 -22.67 22.14
C HIS A 524 4.59 -22.74 23.66
N ILE A 525 5.61 -23.13 24.43
CA ILE A 525 5.48 -23.49 25.85
C ILE A 525 4.97 -22.34 26.72
N ASP A 526 5.48 -21.14 26.50
CA ASP A 526 5.11 -19.92 27.18
C ASP A 526 3.64 -19.55 26.94
N ILE A 527 3.16 -19.68 25.70
CA ILE A 527 1.75 -19.52 25.35
C ILE A 527 0.88 -20.58 26.02
N ILE A 528 1.28 -21.85 26.00
CA ILE A 528 0.53 -22.95 26.64
C ILE A 528 0.36 -22.67 28.13
N GLN A 529 1.45 -22.34 28.83
CA GLN A 529 1.42 -22.01 30.24
C GLN A 529 0.53 -20.80 30.51
N ARG A 530 0.63 -19.76 29.69
CA ARG A 530 -0.18 -18.55 29.84
C ARG A 530 -1.67 -18.81 29.64
N LEU A 531 -2.05 -19.54 28.59
CA LEU A 531 -3.45 -19.91 28.34
C LEU A 531 -4.03 -20.75 29.49
N LEU A 532 -3.28 -21.71 30.01
CA LEU A 532 -3.72 -22.55 31.14
C LEU A 532 -3.88 -21.73 32.43
N GLN A 533 -2.96 -20.79 32.70
CA GLN A 533 -3.10 -19.85 33.82
C GLN A 533 -4.34 -18.97 33.71
N LEU A 534 -4.74 -18.62 32.48
CA LEU A 534 -5.94 -17.84 32.20
C LEU A 534 -7.23 -18.68 32.21
N GLY A 535 -7.13 -20.00 32.38
CA GLY A 535 -8.28 -20.90 32.47
C GLY A 535 -8.75 -21.50 31.14
N ALA A 536 -7.89 -21.58 30.12
CA ALA A 536 -8.19 -22.34 28.91
C ALA A 536 -8.49 -23.81 29.25
N ASN A 537 -9.55 -24.36 28.64
CA ASN A 537 -10.04 -25.69 28.96
C ASN A 537 -9.22 -26.78 28.25
N ILE A 538 -8.39 -27.47 29.03
CA ILE A 538 -7.53 -28.56 28.56
C ILE A 538 -8.30 -29.81 28.10
N LEU A 539 -9.56 -29.96 28.51
CA LEU A 539 -10.40 -31.14 28.21
C LEU A 539 -11.04 -31.09 26.81
N LEU A 540 -10.92 -29.96 26.10
CA LEU A 540 -11.48 -29.82 24.76
C LEU A 540 -10.71 -30.68 23.75
N SER A 541 -11.45 -31.24 22.79
CA SER A 541 -10.93 -32.07 21.69
C SER A 541 -11.44 -31.56 20.34
N SER A 542 -10.66 -31.70 19.27
CA SER A 542 -11.05 -31.35 17.90
C SER A 542 -12.24 -32.18 17.40
N SER A 543 -12.72 -31.90 16.18
CA SER A 543 -13.78 -32.71 15.54
C SER A 543 -13.37 -34.17 15.28
N GLU A 544 -12.07 -34.47 15.28
CA GLU A 544 -11.52 -35.82 15.22
C GLU A 544 -11.37 -36.47 16.60
N GLY A 545 -11.75 -35.79 17.68
CA GLY A 545 -11.57 -36.25 19.05
C GLY A 545 -10.15 -36.05 19.59
N ARG A 546 -9.28 -35.33 18.87
CA ARG A 546 -7.88 -35.11 19.28
C ARG A 546 -7.75 -33.93 20.24
N SER A 547 -7.14 -34.16 21.41
CA SER A 547 -6.81 -33.10 22.38
C SER A 547 -5.51 -32.38 22.05
N ALA A 548 -5.19 -31.31 22.79
CA ALA A 548 -3.91 -30.61 22.66
C ALA A 548 -2.70 -31.56 22.82
N LEU A 549 -2.82 -32.58 23.70
CA LEU A 549 -1.78 -33.58 23.91
C LEU A 549 -1.54 -34.47 22.69
N HIS A 550 -2.60 -34.84 21.96
CA HIS A 550 -2.47 -35.59 20.70
C HIS A 550 -1.68 -34.79 19.65
N TRP A 551 -1.99 -33.51 19.50
CA TRP A 551 -1.32 -32.64 18.53
C TRP A 551 0.15 -32.38 18.88
N ALA A 552 0.45 -32.13 20.16
CA ALA A 552 1.84 -32.00 20.63
C ALA A 552 2.63 -33.30 20.38
N ALA A 553 2.03 -34.46 20.67
CA ALA A 553 2.65 -35.76 20.45
C ALA A 553 2.88 -36.06 18.97
N SER A 554 1.88 -35.80 18.12
CA SER A 554 1.97 -35.94 16.66
C SER A 554 3.08 -35.09 16.04
N ARG A 555 3.41 -33.95 16.64
CA ARG A 555 4.43 -33.00 16.15
C ARG A 555 5.79 -33.20 16.82
N GLY A 556 5.88 -34.08 17.83
CA GLY A 556 7.13 -34.36 18.56
C GLY A 556 7.51 -33.27 19.55
N MET A 557 6.55 -32.47 20.01
CA MET A 557 6.78 -31.35 20.93
C MET A 557 6.89 -31.84 22.38
N SER A 558 7.96 -32.55 22.73
CA SER A 558 8.13 -33.22 24.05
C SER A 558 7.99 -32.28 25.25
N ALA A 559 8.47 -31.03 25.14
CA ALA A 559 8.30 -30.03 26.20
C ALA A 559 6.84 -29.59 26.37
N ALA A 560 6.08 -29.47 25.28
CA ALA A 560 4.66 -29.14 25.34
C ALA A 560 3.85 -30.31 25.92
N VAL A 561 4.21 -31.55 25.56
CA VAL A 561 3.66 -32.77 26.16
C VAL A 561 3.85 -32.75 27.68
N ALA A 562 5.06 -32.45 28.18
CA ALA A 562 5.32 -32.35 29.61
C ALA A 562 4.40 -31.34 30.31
N VAL A 563 4.33 -30.11 29.79
CA VAL A 563 3.50 -29.04 30.39
C VAL A 563 2.00 -29.38 30.37
N LEU A 564 1.50 -29.97 29.29
CA LEU A 564 0.09 -30.36 29.18
C LEU A 564 -0.25 -31.50 30.16
N MET A 565 0.65 -32.47 30.35
CA MET A 565 0.47 -33.55 31.32
C MET A 565 0.51 -33.04 32.76
N ASP A 566 1.43 -32.13 33.08
CA ASP A 566 1.50 -31.48 34.39
C ASP A 566 0.22 -30.66 34.69
N ALA A 567 -0.44 -30.15 33.65
CA ALA A 567 -1.73 -29.47 33.72
C ALA A 567 -2.95 -30.42 33.73
N GLY A 568 -2.74 -31.73 33.75
CA GLY A 568 -3.80 -32.74 33.90
C GLY A 568 -4.39 -33.27 32.59
N ALA A 569 -3.69 -33.14 31.45
CA ALA A 569 -4.11 -33.81 30.21
C ALA A 569 -4.04 -35.33 30.35
N ASP A 570 -5.07 -36.04 29.87
CA ASP A 570 -5.11 -37.50 29.90
C ASP A 570 -4.18 -38.11 28.83
N VAL A 571 -3.12 -38.76 29.30
CA VAL A 571 -2.09 -39.42 28.47
C VAL A 571 -2.64 -40.56 27.62
N ASN A 572 -3.78 -41.15 28.02
CA ASN A 572 -4.41 -42.29 27.37
C ASN A 572 -5.73 -41.95 26.69
N GLN A 573 -6.07 -40.66 26.57
CA GLN A 573 -7.26 -40.22 25.85
C GLN A 573 -7.23 -40.78 24.42
N VAL A 574 -8.36 -41.30 23.95
CA VAL A 574 -8.51 -41.82 22.59
C VAL A 574 -9.29 -40.85 21.71
N ASP A 575 -8.81 -40.66 20.48
CA ASP A 575 -9.52 -39.92 19.44
C ASP A 575 -10.61 -40.77 18.76
N HIS A 576 -11.32 -40.21 17.78
CA HIS A 576 -12.38 -40.92 17.06
C HIS A 576 -11.89 -42.11 16.24
N SER A 577 -10.59 -42.26 16.00
CA SER A 577 -9.98 -43.44 15.36
C SER A 577 -9.47 -44.46 16.38
N GLY A 578 -9.64 -44.19 17.68
CA GLY A 578 -9.07 -44.99 18.75
C GLY A 578 -7.58 -44.73 18.96
N TRP A 579 -7.02 -43.66 18.39
CA TRP A 579 -5.61 -43.32 18.56
C TRP A 579 -5.41 -42.56 19.85
N THR A 580 -4.35 -42.92 20.58
CA THR A 580 -3.86 -42.17 21.75
C THR A 580 -2.76 -41.19 21.33
N PRO A 581 -2.33 -40.25 22.19
CA PRO A 581 -1.15 -39.42 21.93
C PRO A 581 0.09 -40.27 21.57
N LEU A 582 0.25 -41.44 22.18
CA LEU A 582 1.34 -42.37 21.84
C LEU A 582 1.24 -42.90 20.41
N HIS A 583 0.04 -43.28 19.94
CA HIS A 583 -0.16 -43.66 18.53
C HIS A 583 0.27 -42.52 17.60
N CYS A 584 -0.16 -41.29 17.89
CA CYS A 584 0.21 -40.10 17.12
C CYS A 584 1.73 -39.84 17.11
N ALA A 585 2.43 -40.01 18.22
CA ALA A 585 3.90 -39.86 18.28
C ALA A 585 4.60 -40.95 17.45
N THR A 586 4.16 -42.20 17.57
CA THR A 586 4.78 -43.35 16.88
C THR A 586 4.63 -43.31 15.36
N ILE A 587 3.43 -43.01 14.84
CA ILE A 587 3.19 -42.95 13.37
C ILE A 587 3.97 -41.82 12.68
N HIS A 588 4.31 -40.75 13.41
CA HIS A 588 5.11 -39.65 12.88
C HIS A 588 6.62 -39.80 13.18
N GLY A 589 7.04 -40.94 13.75
CA GLY A 589 8.46 -41.21 14.05
C GLY A 589 9.04 -40.37 15.20
N ASN A 590 8.22 -39.75 16.04
CA ASN A 590 8.66 -38.90 17.14
C ASN A 590 9.10 -39.74 18.35
N THR A 591 10.23 -40.43 18.20
CA THR A 591 10.76 -41.43 19.15
C THR A 591 11.00 -40.88 20.55
N ASP A 592 11.62 -39.70 20.69
CA ASP A 592 11.85 -39.06 21.99
C ASP A 592 10.53 -38.74 22.72
N CYS A 593 9.54 -38.26 21.98
CA CYS A 593 8.21 -37.95 22.50
C CYS A 593 7.46 -39.22 22.90
N ALA A 594 7.53 -40.27 22.09
CA ALA A 594 6.94 -41.57 22.40
C ALA A 594 7.59 -42.20 23.64
N ALA A 595 8.92 -42.14 23.76
CA ALA A 595 9.64 -42.61 24.95
C ALA A 595 9.23 -41.83 26.20
N PHE A 596 9.09 -40.51 26.09
CA PHE A 596 8.62 -39.66 27.18
C PHE A 596 7.18 -39.99 27.60
N LEU A 597 6.27 -40.19 26.65
CA LEU A 597 4.88 -40.60 26.94
C LEU A 597 4.82 -41.95 27.66
N ILE A 598 5.64 -42.92 27.25
CA ILE A 598 5.74 -44.24 27.92
C ILE A 598 6.26 -44.09 29.35
N ASP A 599 7.33 -43.31 29.56
CA ASP A 599 7.87 -43.01 30.90
C ASP A 599 6.82 -42.36 31.81
N LYS A 600 5.93 -41.56 31.23
CA LYS A 600 4.83 -40.89 31.92
C LYS A 600 3.52 -41.69 31.99
N GLY A 601 3.55 -42.99 31.68
CA GLY A 601 2.44 -43.90 31.92
C GLY A 601 1.45 -44.06 30.76
N ALA A 602 1.86 -43.75 29.52
CA ALA A 602 1.07 -44.10 28.34
C ALA A 602 0.93 -45.62 28.20
N ASP A 603 -0.31 -46.09 28.02
CA ASP A 603 -0.62 -47.51 27.85
C ASP A 603 -0.29 -47.96 26.42
N ILE A 604 0.74 -48.80 26.32
CA ILE A 604 1.24 -49.37 25.06
C ILE A 604 0.32 -50.47 24.48
N THR A 605 -0.71 -50.90 25.22
CA THR A 605 -1.61 -52.00 24.86
C THR A 605 -2.91 -51.53 24.21
N ILE A 606 -3.23 -50.23 24.29
CA ILE A 606 -4.42 -49.65 23.66
C ILE A 606 -4.37 -49.90 22.15
N ARG A 607 -5.51 -50.32 21.60
CA ARG A 607 -5.67 -50.64 20.19
C ARG A 607 -6.57 -49.63 19.51
N ASP A 608 -6.18 -49.22 18.31
CA ASP A 608 -7.01 -48.40 17.46
C ASP A 608 -8.18 -49.19 16.84
N LYS A 609 -9.01 -48.51 16.04
CA LYS A 609 -10.13 -49.14 15.33
C LYS A 609 -9.73 -50.20 14.31
N LEU A 610 -8.46 -50.23 13.87
CA LEU A 610 -7.90 -51.27 13.01
C LEU A 610 -7.27 -52.41 13.82
N ASN A 611 -7.44 -52.40 15.15
CA ASN A 611 -6.90 -53.38 16.08
C ASN A 611 -5.35 -53.37 16.17
N HIS A 612 -4.72 -52.27 15.78
CA HIS A 612 -3.27 -52.06 15.88
C HIS A 612 -2.92 -51.27 17.14
N VAL A 613 -1.77 -51.59 17.73
CA VAL A 613 -1.19 -50.88 18.88
C VAL A 613 -0.15 -49.86 18.39
N ALA A 614 0.19 -48.86 19.20
CA ALA A 614 1.07 -47.75 18.79
C ALA A 614 2.41 -48.21 18.15
N HIS A 615 3.10 -49.20 18.72
CA HIS A 615 4.39 -49.65 18.17
C HIS A 615 4.29 -50.28 16.77
N PHE A 616 3.11 -50.73 16.33
CA PHE A 616 2.91 -51.21 14.96
C PHE A 616 3.31 -50.14 13.93
N TYR A 617 2.99 -48.88 14.23
CA TYR A 617 3.24 -47.73 13.38
C TYR A 617 4.68 -47.21 13.42
N SER A 618 5.53 -47.74 14.30
CA SER A 618 6.95 -47.35 14.38
C SER A 618 7.83 -47.93 13.26
N ASN A 619 7.31 -48.89 12.50
CA ASN A 619 8.03 -49.63 11.45
C ASN A 619 7.54 -49.30 10.02
N LEU A 620 6.67 -48.30 9.86
CA LEU A 620 6.19 -47.77 8.58
C LEU A 620 6.92 -46.47 8.26
#